data_AF-A0A7Y6CZC4-F1
#
_entry.id   AF-A0A7Y6CZC4-F1
#
_cell.length_a   1.000
_cell.length_b   1.000
_cell.length_c   1.000
_cell.angle_alpha   90.00
_cell.angle_beta   90.00
_cell.angle_gamma   90.00
#
_symmetry.space_group_name_H-M   'P 1'
#
loop_
_entity.id
_entity.type
_entity.pdbx_description
1 polymer ?
#
loop_
_entity_poly.entity_id
_entity_poly.type
_entity_poly.pdbx_seq_one_letter_code
_entity_poly.pdbx_strand_id
1 'polypeptide(L)'
;MNCRDACGACCIAPSITSPIPGMPHGKPANVPCVQLGEDMRCKIFGQPERPAFCAGLQPSLEMCGQNRSQAITWLSELETLTAPGSKAGRRPEEEA
;
A
#
# COMPACT_ATOMS: atom_id res chain seq x y z
N MET A 1 -2.49 15.61 3.38
CA MET A 1 -3.54 15.05 4.28
C MET A 1 -2.87 14.16 5.31
N ASN A 2 -3.52 13.87 6.44
CA ASN A 2 -2.99 12.89 7.40
C ASN A 2 -3.51 11.49 7.08
N CYS A 3 -2.76 10.46 7.48
CA CYS A 3 -3.21 9.07 7.34
C CYS A 3 -4.48 8.87 8.18
N ARG A 4 -5.51 8.24 7.60
CA ARG A 4 -6.76 7.97 8.32
C ARG A 4 -6.56 6.86 9.35
N ASP A 5 -6.91 7.13 10.59
CA ASP A 5 -6.92 6.12 11.65
C ASP A 5 -7.84 4.95 11.30
N ALA A 6 -7.49 3.75 11.79
CA ALA A 6 -8.20 2.49 11.54
C ALA A 6 -8.44 2.13 10.06
N CYS A 7 -7.66 2.71 9.13
CA CYS A 7 -7.77 2.40 7.72
C CYS A 7 -7.13 1.05 7.36
N GLY A 8 -5.87 0.83 7.74
CA GLY A 8 -5.10 -0.38 7.43
C GLY A 8 -4.89 -0.71 5.94
N ALA A 9 -5.41 0.10 5.01
CA ALA A 9 -5.39 -0.22 3.58
C ALA A 9 -3.97 -0.43 3.03
N CYS A 10 -3.03 0.47 3.37
CA CYS A 10 -1.63 0.33 2.97
C CYS A 10 -0.92 -0.88 3.61
N CYS A 11 -1.45 -1.43 4.70
CA CYS A 11 -0.92 -2.64 5.34
C CYS A 11 -1.50 -3.94 4.74
N ILE A 12 -2.60 -3.85 3.97
CA ILE A 12 -3.30 -5.01 3.39
C ILE A 12 -3.06 -5.07 1.89
N ALA A 13 -3.35 -3.99 1.16
CA ALA A 13 -3.47 -4.00 -0.29
C ALA A 13 -2.14 -4.26 -1.03
N PRO A 14 -1.09 -3.43 -0.90
CA PRO A 14 0.10 -3.54 -1.75
C PRO A 14 0.93 -4.78 -1.41
N SER A 15 1.55 -5.43 -2.40
CA SER A 15 2.70 -6.30 -2.14
C SER A 15 3.92 -5.48 -1.75
N ILE A 16 4.75 -6.07 -0.91
CA ILE A 16 6.01 -5.51 -0.44
C ILE A 16 7.04 -6.62 -0.59
N THR A 17 8.04 -6.41 -1.45
CA THR A 17 9.13 -7.38 -1.65
C THR A 17 10.29 -7.15 -0.68
N SER A 18 10.35 -5.98 -0.05
CA SER A 18 11.34 -5.66 0.98
C SER A 18 10.99 -6.33 2.32
N PRO A 19 11.98 -6.71 3.13
CA PRO A 19 11.75 -7.27 4.46
C PRO A 19 10.93 -6.35 5.37
N ILE A 20 10.05 -6.95 6.16
CA ILE A 20 9.27 -6.28 7.21
C ILE A 20 9.59 -6.99 8.53
N PRO A 21 9.64 -6.29 9.69
CA PRO A 21 9.79 -6.96 10.98
C PRO A 21 8.71 -8.04 11.18
N GLY A 22 9.11 -9.31 11.24
CA GLY A 22 8.22 -10.48 11.32
C GLY A 22 7.80 -11.09 9.97
N MET A 23 8.17 -10.49 8.83
CA MET A 23 7.99 -11.05 7.48
C MET A 23 9.27 -10.84 6.63
N PRO A 24 10.27 -11.75 6.72
CA PRO A 24 11.58 -11.55 6.11
C PRO A 24 11.54 -11.55 4.57
N HIS A 25 10.57 -12.23 3.96
CA HIS A 25 10.36 -12.28 2.51
C HIS A 25 9.39 -11.19 2.02
N GLY A 26 9.05 -10.22 2.88
CA GLY A 26 8.06 -9.20 2.58
C GLY A 26 6.63 -9.72 2.73
N LYS A 27 5.68 -9.04 2.09
CA LYS A 27 4.24 -9.25 2.22
C LYS A 27 3.59 -9.40 0.85
N PRO A 28 2.79 -10.45 0.60
CA PRO A 28 1.99 -10.54 -0.62
C PRO A 28 0.90 -9.46 -0.69
N ALA A 29 0.43 -9.17 -1.90
CA ALA A 29 -0.74 -8.32 -2.12
C ALA A 29 -1.97 -8.92 -1.42
N ASN A 30 -2.86 -8.06 -0.91
CA ASN A 30 -4.09 -8.43 -0.18
C ASN A 30 -3.89 -9.28 1.09
N VAL A 31 -2.65 -9.52 1.53
CA VAL A 31 -2.34 -10.17 2.80
C VAL A 31 -2.13 -9.10 3.88
N PRO A 32 -2.76 -9.21 5.06
CA PRO A 32 -2.53 -8.29 6.16
C PRO A 32 -1.10 -8.42 6.69
N CYS A 33 -0.42 -7.28 6.87
CA CYS A 33 0.91 -7.22 7.48
C CYS A 33 0.87 -7.71 8.93
N VAL A 34 1.93 -8.40 9.39
CA VAL A 34 2.09 -8.83 10.80
C VAL A 34 2.03 -7.67 11.81
N GLN A 35 2.35 -6.45 11.34
CA GLN A 35 2.32 -5.22 12.13
C GLN A 35 0.95 -4.54 12.14
N LEU A 36 -0.05 -5.07 11.45
CA LEU A 36 -1.42 -4.58 11.52
C LEU A 36 -2.05 -5.06 12.84
N GLY A 37 -2.46 -4.11 13.69
CA GLY A 37 -3.21 -4.38 14.91
C GLY A 37 -4.70 -4.66 14.63
N GLU A 38 -5.38 -5.17 15.66
CA GLU A 38 -6.84 -5.41 15.63
C GLU A 38 -7.64 -4.11 15.46
N ASP A 39 -7.04 -2.98 15.85
CA ASP A 39 -7.56 -1.63 15.66
C ASP A 39 -7.37 -1.09 14.22
N MET A 40 -6.87 -1.92 13.29
CA MET A 40 -6.55 -1.54 11.92
C MET A 40 -5.49 -0.42 11.82
N ARG A 41 -4.58 -0.35 12.80
CA ARG A 41 -3.44 0.58 12.82
C ARG A 41 -2.12 -0.19 12.74
N CYS A 42 -1.10 0.46 12.18
CA CYS A 42 0.23 -0.13 12.11
C CYS A 42 0.94 0.05 13.48
N LYS A 43 1.35 -1.05 14.11
CA LYS A 43 2.01 -1.09 15.43
C LYS A 43 3.34 -0.33 15.46
N ILE A 44 4.00 -0.21 14.32
CA ILE A 44 5.29 0.49 14.16
C ILE A 44 5.15 1.81 13.39
N PHE A 45 3.95 2.40 13.34
CA PHE A 45 3.76 3.68 12.66
C PHE A 45 4.60 4.79 13.29
N GLY A 46 5.55 5.36 12.55
CA GLY A 46 6.43 6.43 13.02
C GLY A 46 7.65 5.95 13.81
N GLN A 47 7.82 4.64 13.95
CA GLN A 47 8.97 4.03 14.61
C GLN A 47 10.13 3.78 13.63
N PRO A 48 11.40 3.76 14.09
CA PRO A 48 12.55 3.53 13.22
C PRO A 48 12.57 2.13 12.58
N GLU A 49 11.88 1.16 13.18
CA GLU A 49 11.73 -0.19 12.63
C GLU A 49 10.77 -0.26 11.44
N ARG A 50 10.03 0.83 11.15
CA ARG A 50 9.11 0.90 10.00
C ARG A 50 9.92 0.85 8.70
N PRO A 51 9.65 -0.10 7.80
CA PRO A 51 10.35 -0.18 6.52
C PRO A 51 10.25 1.13 5.74
N ALA A 52 11.34 1.49 5.04
CA ALA A 52 11.44 2.74 4.29
C ALA A 52 10.32 2.92 3.26
N PHE A 53 9.89 1.85 2.58
CA PHE A 53 8.74 1.89 1.68
C PHE A 53 7.46 2.32 2.40
N CYS A 54 7.17 1.70 3.55
CA CYS A 54 6.00 2.05 4.35
C CYS A 54 6.09 3.48 4.89
N ALA A 55 7.28 3.95 5.28
CA ALA A 55 7.50 5.31 5.79
C ALA A 55 7.42 6.38 4.69
N GLY A 56 7.86 6.05 3.47
CA GLY A 56 7.79 6.93 2.30
C GLY A 56 6.39 7.07 1.70
N LEU A 57 5.49 6.10 1.95
CA LEU A 57 4.12 6.14 1.45
C LEU A 57 3.32 7.28 2.10
N GLN A 58 3.08 8.34 1.33
CA GLN A 58 2.31 9.50 1.78
C GLN A 58 0.82 9.35 1.44
N PRO A 59 -0.09 9.64 2.38
CA PRO A 59 -1.53 9.62 2.12
C PRO A 59 -1.92 10.73 1.12
N SER A 60 -2.70 10.36 0.11
CA SER A 60 -3.29 11.27 -0.89
C SER A 60 -4.80 11.02 -1.02
N LEU A 61 -5.56 12.04 -1.46
CA LEU A 61 -7.02 11.93 -1.60
C LEU A 61 -7.40 10.84 -2.60
N GLU A 62 -6.63 10.73 -3.68
CA GLU A 62 -6.78 9.71 -4.71
C GLU A 62 -6.60 8.30 -4.13
N MET A 63 -5.53 8.09 -3.36
CA MET A 63 -5.24 6.80 -2.73
C MET A 63 -6.20 6.45 -1.60
N CYS A 64 -6.60 7.43 -0.78
CA CYS A 64 -7.35 7.15 0.44
C CYS A 64 -8.86 7.14 0.24
N GLY A 65 -9.36 7.85 -0.77
CA GLY A 65 -10.78 8.03 -1.06
C GLY A 65 -11.59 8.45 0.18
N GLN A 66 -12.86 8.03 0.20
CA GLN A 66 -13.79 8.28 1.31
C GLN A 66 -13.81 7.15 2.34
N ASN A 67 -13.44 5.92 1.97
CA ASN A 67 -13.51 4.75 2.83
C ASN A 67 -12.35 3.77 2.60
N ARG A 68 -12.24 2.73 3.44
CA ARG A 68 -11.13 1.76 3.38
C ARG A 68 -11.17 0.95 2.09
N SER A 69 -12.36 0.56 1.65
CA SER A 69 -12.54 -0.25 0.46
C SER A 69 -12.03 0.47 -0.79
N GLN A 70 -12.36 1.77 -0.94
CA GLN A 70 -11.82 2.60 -2.02
C GLN A 70 -10.29 2.65 -1.98
N ALA A 71 -9.70 2.81 -0.78
CA ALA A 71 -8.26 2.84 -0.65
C ALA A 71 -7.58 1.52 -1.02
N ILE A 72 -8.19 0.39 -0.65
CA ILE A 72 -7.71 -0.94 -1.04
C ILE A 72 -7.81 -1.10 -2.56
N THR A 73 -8.96 -0.78 -3.16
CA THR A 73 -9.16 -0.85 -4.61
C THR A 73 -8.13 -0.03 -5.36
N TRP A 74 -7.94 1.24 -5.00
CA TRP A 74 -6.97 2.10 -5.66
C TRP A 74 -5.53 1.57 -5.53
N LEU A 75 -5.14 1.09 -4.34
CA LEU A 75 -3.80 0.52 -4.12
C LEU A 75 -3.57 -0.76 -4.93
N SER A 76 -4.58 -1.63 -5.02
CA SER A 76 -4.51 -2.87 -5.82
C SER A 76 -4.48 -2.60 -7.32
N GLU A 77 -5.23 -1.59 -7.78
CA GLU A 77 -5.16 -1.11 -9.17
C GLU A 77 -3.77 -0.56 -9.48
N LEU A 78 -3.24 0.32 -8.62
CA LEU A 78 -1.91 0.89 -8.81
C LEU A 78 -0.84 -0.20 -8.87
N GLU A 79 -0.91 -1.18 -7.99
CA GLU A 79 -0.01 -2.34 -8.01
C GLU A 79 -0.09 -3.09 -9.34
N THR A 80 -1.29 -3.34 -9.86
CA THR A 80 -1.48 -4.02 -11.15
C THR A 80 -0.90 -3.19 -12.31
N LEU A 81 -1.13 -1.87 -12.30
CA LEU A 81 -0.65 -0.94 -13.32
C LEU A 81 0.88 -0.78 -13.31
N THR A 82 1.50 -0.89 -12.14
CA THR A 82 2.95 -0.70 -11.94
C THR A 82 3.74 -2.00 -11.80
N ALA A 83 3.07 -3.16 -11.84
CA ALA A 83 3.73 -4.45 -11.75
C ALA A 83 4.75 -4.63 -12.88
N PRO A 84 5.95 -5.19 -12.58
CA PRO A 84 6.97 -5.43 -13.60
C PRO A 84 6.44 -6.41 -14.65
N GLY A 85 6.35 -5.93 -15.90
CA GLY A 85 5.77 -6.68 -17.02
C GLY A 85 4.35 -6.24 -17.43
N SER A 86 3.69 -5.41 -16.63
CA SER A 86 2.41 -4.79 -17.02
C SER A 86 2.64 -3.76 -18.14
N LYS A 87 2.02 -3.99 -19.31
CA LYS A 87 2.01 -3.03 -20.44
C LYS A 87 1.18 -1.76 -20.15
N ALA A 88 0.70 -1.58 -18.92
CA ALA A 88 -0.24 -0.54 -18.51
C ALA A 88 0.38 0.87 -18.41
N GLY A 89 1.71 1.00 -18.50
CA GLY A 89 2.39 2.29 -18.63
C GLY A 89 2.33 2.91 -20.05
N ARG A 90 1.79 2.22 -21.06
CA ARG A 90 1.55 2.82 -22.38
C ARG A 90 0.18 3.51 -22.39
N ARG A 91 0.17 4.84 -22.24
CA ARG A 91 -0.98 5.68 -22.61
C ARG A 91 -1.34 5.42 -24.09
N PRO A 92 -2.61 5.07 -24.42
CA PRO A 92 -3.05 4.95 -25.81
C PRO A 92 -3.35 6.28 -26.53
N GLU A 93 -2.86 7.42 -26.04
CA GLU A 93 -3.21 8.77 -26.55
C GLU A 93 -2.11 9.45 -27.40
N GLU A 94 -1.05 8.75 -27.81
CA GLU A 94 0.02 9.30 -28.67
C GLU A 94 0.14 8.60 -30.05
N GLU A 95 -0.89 7.86 -30.48
CA GLU A 95 -1.06 7.43 -31.88
C GLU A 95 -2.32 8.09 -32.47
N ALA A 96 -2.20 9.35 -32.86
CA ALA A 96 -3.09 10.04 -33.81
C ALA A 96 -2.29 11.08 -34.61
#